data_AF-A0A447RHI1-F1
#
_entry.id   AF-A0A447RHI1-F1
#
_cell.length_a   1.000
_cell.length_b   1.000
_cell.length_c   1.000
_cell.angle_alpha   90.00
_cell.angle_beta   90.00
_cell.angle_gamma   90.00
#
_symmetry.space_group_name_H-M   'P 1'
#
loop_
_entity.id
_entity.type
_entity.pdbx_description
1 polymer ?
#
loop_
_entity_poly.entity_id
_entity_poly.type
_entity_poly.pdbx_seq_one_letter_code
_entity_poly.pdbx_strand_id
1 'polypeptide(L)'
;MRASWSCGLSPQDFPPSLKHPGWPVHDYYSRLNEQGEAVSDARLIRSVNREISAYADFDAFLRLAHNPEMRFVFSNTTEAGISYHAGDWFDDAPPVSYPAKLTRLLFERYQHFAGAADKGWVIIPCELIDYNGEALQALVLRYASEWELPQAFITWLTSANTFCSTLVDRIVTGYPRDEVAALEAQTGYKDAFLDTAEHFYLFVIQGPASLEAELRLDKLPLNVRIVDDIKPYKERKVAILNGGAPPRWCRWPSRPD
;
A
#
# COMPACT_ATOMS: atom_id res chain seq x y z
N MET A 1 3.63 14.76 0.63
CA MET A 1 3.69 14.06 -0.68
C MET A 1 3.37 12.60 -0.45
N ARG A 2 2.33 12.05 -1.09
CA ARG A 2 2.06 10.61 -1.10
C ARG A 2 2.50 10.06 -2.45
N ALA A 3 3.54 9.25 -2.47
CA ALA A 3 3.91 8.45 -3.62
C ALA A 3 3.18 7.11 -3.48
N SER A 4 2.29 6.80 -4.42
CA SER A 4 1.74 5.45 -4.56
C SER A 4 2.64 4.72 -5.54
N TRP A 5 3.14 3.56 -5.14
CA TRP A 5 3.95 2.70 -6.00
C TRP A 5 3.04 1.63 -6.59
N SER A 6 2.69 1.75 -7.87
CA SER A 6 2.21 0.61 -8.64
C SER A 6 3.43 -0.10 -9.22
N CYS A 7 3.86 -1.20 -8.60
CA CYS A 7 4.70 -2.17 -9.32
C CYS A 7 3.76 -2.99 -10.22
N GLY A 8 3.31 -2.39 -11.33
CA GLY A 8 2.53 -3.08 -12.34
C GLY A 8 3.39 -4.15 -13.01
N LEU A 9 3.16 -5.41 -12.68
CA LEU A 9 3.62 -6.56 -13.46
C LEU A 9 2.70 -6.69 -14.68
N SER A 10 3.01 -6.00 -15.78
CA SER A 10 2.47 -6.32 -17.11
C SER A 10 3.21 -5.56 -18.22
N PRO A 11 3.66 -6.23 -19.30
CA PRO A 11 4.15 -5.58 -20.52
C PRO A 11 3.04 -4.99 -21.41
N GLN A 12 1.79 -4.88 -20.95
CA GLN A 12 0.67 -4.44 -21.78
C GLN A 12 0.40 -2.94 -21.63
N ASP A 13 0.19 -2.27 -22.77
CA ASP A 13 -0.04 -0.82 -22.96
C ASP A 13 -1.34 -0.26 -22.31
N PHE A 14 -1.94 -0.96 -21.34
CA PHE A 14 -3.17 -0.54 -20.67
C PHE A 14 -3.19 -0.92 -19.18
N PRO A 15 -3.55 0.03 -18.28
CA PRO A 15 -3.83 1.44 -18.56
C PRO A 15 -2.57 2.20 -19.03
N PRO A 16 -2.73 3.31 -19.78
CA PRO A 16 -1.58 4.15 -20.20
C PRO A 16 -0.84 4.69 -18.98
N SER A 17 0.37 5.24 -19.12
CA SER A 17 1.03 5.90 -17.98
C SER A 17 0.25 7.13 -17.51
N LEU A 18 0.21 7.35 -16.19
CA LEU A 18 -0.33 8.56 -15.54
C LEU A 18 0.40 9.84 -15.99
N LYS A 19 1.58 9.72 -16.63
CA LYS A 19 2.29 10.85 -17.23
C LYS A 19 1.57 11.42 -18.46
N HIS A 20 0.62 10.70 -19.05
CA HIS A 20 -0.13 11.21 -20.19
C HIS A 20 -1.13 12.29 -19.72
N PRO A 21 -1.03 13.55 -20.19
CA PRO A 21 -1.96 14.59 -19.79
C PRO A 21 -3.39 14.23 -20.22
N GLY A 22 -4.35 14.39 -19.30
CA GLY A 22 -5.79 14.28 -19.60
C GLY A 22 -6.56 13.14 -18.93
N TRP A 23 -5.91 12.26 -18.17
CA TRP A 23 -6.60 11.15 -17.49
C TRP A 23 -6.77 11.44 -15.99
N PRO A 24 -7.95 11.86 -15.52
CA PRO A 24 -8.27 11.81 -14.09
C PRO A 24 -8.25 10.36 -13.59
N VAL A 25 -8.17 10.14 -12.27
CA VAL A 25 -8.38 8.81 -11.67
C VAL A 25 -9.67 8.88 -10.87
N HIS A 26 -10.74 8.25 -11.34
CA HIS A 26 -12.01 8.14 -10.61
C HIS A 26 -12.14 6.75 -9.97
N ASP A 27 -12.61 6.74 -8.73
CA ASP A 27 -13.07 5.55 -8.01
C ASP A 27 -14.60 5.64 -7.90
N TYR A 28 -15.28 4.65 -8.49
CA TYR A 28 -16.72 4.49 -8.34
C TYR A 28 -16.99 3.43 -7.30
N TYR A 29 -17.87 3.74 -6.35
CA TYR A 29 -18.29 2.76 -5.37
C TYR A 29 -19.80 2.65 -5.26
N SER A 30 -20.27 1.42 -5.11
CA SER A 30 -21.69 1.11 -4.91
C SER A 30 -21.99 0.91 -3.42
N ARG A 31 -23.01 1.61 -2.92
CA ARG A 31 -23.55 1.53 -1.56
C ARG A 31 -25.02 1.13 -1.65
N LEU A 32 -25.58 0.52 -0.60
CA LEU A 32 -27.04 0.46 -0.43
C LEU A 32 -27.55 1.71 0.30
N ASN A 33 -28.61 2.37 -0.19
CA ASN A 33 -29.27 3.48 0.53
C ASN A 33 -30.10 2.96 1.73
N GLU A 34 -30.74 3.87 2.46
CA GLU A 34 -31.59 3.55 3.62
C GLU A 34 -32.78 2.64 3.26
N GLN A 35 -33.13 2.55 1.97
CA GLN A 35 -34.19 1.72 1.41
C GLN A 35 -33.67 0.35 0.91
N GLY A 36 -32.37 0.09 1.02
CA GLY A 36 -31.74 -1.16 0.56
C GLY A 36 -31.51 -1.22 -0.96
N GLU A 37 -31.60 -0.09 -1.66
CA GLU A 37 -31.37 0.01 -3.10
C GLU A 37 -29.90 0.32 -3.38
N ALA A 38 -29.34 -0.27 -4.43
CA ALA A 38 -27.98 0.03 -4.88
C ALA A 38 -27.90 1.46 -5.44
N VAL A 39 -27.15 2.30 -4.74
CA VAL A 39 -26.77 3.65 -5.15
C VAL A 39 -25.28 3.66 -5.45
N SER A 40 -24.91 4.08 -6.65
CA SER A 40 -23.52 4.35 -7.02
C SER A 40 -23.17 5.79 -6.70
N ASP A 41 -21.97 5.99 -6.16
CA ASP A 41 -21.35 7.30 -5.98
C ASP A 41 -19.99 7.31 -6.69
N ALA A 42 -19.64 8.45 -7.25
CA ALA A 42 -18.45 8.62 -8.07
C ALA A 42 -17.53 9.65 -7.43
N ARG A 43 -16.28 9.26 -7.17
CA ARG A 43 -15.30 10.14 -6.54
C ARG A 43 -14.04 10.28 -7.37
N LEU A 44 -13.69 11.52 -7.67
CA LEU A 44 -12.37 11.84 -8.24
C LEU A 44 -11.27 11.71 -7.18
N ILE A 45 -10.30 10.83 -7.44
CA ILE A 45 -9.13 10.59 -6.60
C ILE A 45 -7.98 11.48 -7.06
N ARG A 46 -7.52 12.36 -6.17
CA ARG A 46 -6.44 13.35 -6.43
C ARG A 46 -5.20 13.13 -5.57
N SER A 47 -5.13 12.02 -4.84
CA SER A 47 -4.04 11.73 -3.90
C SER A 47 -2.77 11.24 -4.61
N VAL A 48 -2.87 10.77 -5.86
CA VAL A 48 -1.75 10.33 -6.69
C VAL A 48 -1.24 11.52 -7.49
N ASN A 49 0.02 11.90 -7.26
CA ASN A 49 0.61 13.10 -7.87
C ASN A 49 1.64 12.80 -8.95
N ARG A 50 2.23 11.59 -8.92
CA ARG A 50 3.34 11.22 -9.78
C ARG A 50 3.46 9.70 -9.88
N GLU A 51 3.79 9.23 -11.07
CA GLU A 51 4.17 7.85 -11.38
C GLU A 51 5.64 7.80 -11.81
N ILE A 52 6.38 6.81 -11.31
CA ILE A 52 7.75 6.49 -11.72
C ILE A 52 7.83 4.99 -11.95
N SER A 53 8.22 4.59 -13.17
CA SER A 53 8.52 3.19 -13.48
C SER A 53 9.96 2.89 -13.07
N ALA A 54 10.12 1.99 -12.09
CA ALA A 54 11.44 1.53 -11.64
C ALA A 54 12.20 0.76 -12.73
N TYR A 55 11.50 0.18 -13.70
CA TYR A 55 12.09 -0.54 -14.84
C TYR A 55 12.62 0.40 -15.91
N ALA A 56 11.93 1.52 -16.14
CA ALA A 56 12.33 2.49 -17.17
C ALA A 56 13.34 3.52 -16.66
N ASP A 57 13.27 3.91 -15.38
CA ASP A 57 14.11 4.95 -14.77
C ASP A 57 14.38 4.61 -13.30
N PHE A 58 15.28 3.64 -13.07
CA PHE A 58 15.62 3.19 -11.72
C PHE A 58 16.31 4.30 -10.90
N ASP A 59 17.06 5.19 -11.53
CA ASP A 59 17.67 6.33 -10.85
C ASP A 59 16.61 7.30 -10.33
N ALA A 60 15.53 7.56 -11.09
CA ALA A 60 14.40 8.35 -10.58
C ALA A 60 13.69 7.68 -9.41
N PHE A 61 13.61 6.34 -9.42
CA PHE A 61 13.10 5.56 -8.31
C PHE A 61 13.98 5.76 -7.07
N LEU A 62 15.30 5.60 -7.19
CA LEU A 62 16.24 5.78 -6.08
C LEU A 62 16.26 7.22 -5.53
N ARG A 63 16.15 8.24 -6.40
CA ARG A 63 16.07 9.65 -5.97
C ARG A 63 14.89 9.96 -5.05
N LEU A 64 13.87 9.11 -4.98
CA LEU A 64 12.78 9.29 -4.00
C LEU A 64 13.27 9.12 -2.56
N ALA A 65 14.33 8.33 -2.34
CA ALA A 65 14.98 8.17 -1.05
C ALA A 65 15.47 9.50 -0.45
N HIS A 66 15.82 10.47 -1.30
CA HIS A 66 16.38 11.76 -0.91
C HIS A 66 15.34 12.76 -0.42
N ASN A 67 14.04 12.48 -0.57
CA ASN A 67 13.00 13.39 -0.12
C ASN A 67 12.88 13.38 1.42
N PRO A 68 13.21 14.48 2.13
CA PRO A 68 13.14 14.52 3.59
C PRO A 68 11.71 14.44 4.13
N GLU A 69 10.73 14.86 3.33
CA GLU A 69 9.30 14.90 3.69
C GLU A 69 8.59 13.56 3.46
N MET A 70 9.27 12.59 2.82
CA MET A 70 8.69 11.26 2.62
C MET A 70 8.76 10.49 3.93
N ARG A 71 7.59 10.16 4.49
CA ARG A 71 7.44 9.48 5.78
C ARG A 71 6.87 8.07 5.66
N PHE A 72 5.99 7.84 4.69
CA PHE A 72 5.25 6.59 4.53
C PHE A 72 5.57 5.92 3.19
N VAL A 73 5.74 4.61 3.22
CA VAL A 73 5.87 3.75 2.03
C VAL A 73 4.75 2.72 2.07
N PHE A 74 3.82 2.79 1.13
CA PHE A 74 2.78 1.79 0.95
C PHE A 74 3.16 0.87 -0.21
N SER A 75 2.87 -0.42 -0.11
CA SER A 75 3.01 -1.37 -1.22
C SER A 75 1.78 -2.23 -1.41
N ASN A 76 1.53 -2.58 -2.66
CA ASN A 76 0.62 -3.66 -3.03
C ASN A 76 1.16 -4.31 -4.31
N THR A 77 1.92 -5.38 -4.13
CA THR A 77 2.64 -6.10 -5.18
C THR A 77 2.05 -7.49 -5.45
N THR A 78 0.78 -7.71 -5.05
CA THR A 78 0.12 -9.03 -4.97
C THR A 78 0.73 -9.93 -3.88
N GLU A 79 0.08 -11.05 -3.58
CA GLU A 79 0.54 -12.05 -2.61
C GLU A 79 1.90 -12.63 -2.97
N ALA A 80 2.22 -12.74 -4.26
CA ALA A 80 3.50 -13.25 -4.74
C ALA A 80 4.64 -12.21 -4.68
N GLY A 81 4.32 -10.92 -4.45
CA GLY A 81 5.29 -9.84 -4.54
C GLY A 81 6.22 -9.74 -3.33
N ILE A 82 5.78 -10.14 -2.14
CA ILE A 82 6.66 -10.31 -0.97
C ILE A 82 7.28 -11.71 -1.04
N SER A 83 8.29 -11.84 -1.89
CA SER A 83 9.01 -13.10 -2.11
C SER A 83 10.50 -12.85 -2.30
N TYR A 84 11.29 -13.89 -2.00
CA TYR A 84 12.72 -13.89 -2.21
C TYR A 84 13.06 -14.34 -3.63
N HIS A 85 14.04 -13.69 -4.24
CA HIS A 85 14.60 -14.04 -5.55
C HIS A 85 16.13 -14.15 -5.43
N ALA A 86 16.65 -15.37 -5.56
CA ALA A 86 18.08 -15.65 -5.37
C ALA A 86 19.01 -14.99 -6.39
N GLY A 87 18.47 -14.59 -7.55
CA GLY A 87 19.24 -13.91 -8.59
C GLY A 87 19.33 -12.40 -8.41
N ASP A 88 18.74 -11.82 -7.36
CA ASP A 88 18.83 -10.38 -7.11
C ASP A 88 20.17 -10.01 -6.49
N TRP A 89 20.86 -9.06 -7.13
CA TRP A 89 22.13 -8.50 -6.68
C TRP A 89 22.01 -7.03 -6.37
N PHE A 90 22.93 -6.53 -5.55
CA PHE A 90 22.96 -5.13 -5.15
C PHE A 90 23.03 -4.19 -6.37
N ASP A 91 23.86 -4.49 -7.37
CA ASP A 91 24.06 -3.59 -8.52
C ASP A 91 22.98 -3.70 -9.61
N ASP A 92 21.94 -4.52 -9.40
CA ASP A 92 20.83 -4.61 -10.34
C ASP A 92 20.05 -3.29 -10.42
N ALA A 93 19.59 -2.96 -11.63
CA ALA A 93 18.90 -1.70 -11.92
C ALA A 93 17.70 -1.90 -12.88
N PRO A 94 16.51 -2.27 -12.36
CA PRO A 94 16.21 -2.60 -10.97
C PRO A 94 16.43 -4.09 -10.64
N PRO A 95 16.56 -4.47 -9.36
CA PRO A 95 16.39 -5.86 -8.91
C PRO A 95 15.01 -6.42 -9.28
N VAL A 96 14.88 -7.74 -9.40
CA VAL A 96 13.65 -8.41 -9.84
C VAL A 96 12.56 -8.37 -8.78
N SER A 97 12.87 -8.74 -7.54
CA SER A 97 11.86 -8.80 -6.46
C SER A 97 11.57 -7.43 -5.86
N TYR A 98 10.36 -7.27 -5.29
CA TYR A 98 10.01 -6.03 -4.59
C TYR A 98 10.85 -5.81 -3.31
N PRO A 99 11.06 -6.81 -2.43
CA PRO A 99 11.87 -6.61 -1.24
C PRO A 99 13.31 -6.18 -1.57
N ALA A 100 13.91 -6.70 -2.65
CA ALA A 100 15.24 -6.24 -3.11
C ALA A 100 15.24 -4.78 -3.57
N LYS A 101 14.24 -4.35 -4.36
CA LYS A 101 14.07 -2.92 -4.73
C LYS A 101 13.92 -2.03 -3.49
N LEU A 102 13.16 -2.48 -2.49
CA LEU A 102 13.00 -1.74 -1.23
C LEU A 102 14.30 -1.68 -0.42
N THR A 103 15.08 -2.78 -0.35
CA THR A 103 16.41 -2.78 0.28
C THR A 103 17.32 -1.74 -0.35
N ARG A 104 17.37 -1.68 -1.69
CA ARG A 104 18.13 -0.66 -2.44
C ARG A 104 17.68 0.75 -2.10
N LEU A 105 16.37 1.00 -2.07
CA LEU A 105 15.81 2.32 -1.77
C LEU A 105 16.10 2.76 -0.33
N LEU A 106 15.98 1.83 0.64
CA LEU A 106 16.31 2.09 2.05
C LEU A 106 17.81 2.35 2.23
N PHE A 107 18.67 1.61 1.53
CA PHE A 107 20.11 1.83 1.59
C PHE A 107 20.50 3.19 1.00
N GLU A 108 19.91 3.58 -0.13
CA GLU A 108 20.08 4.91 -0.71
C GLU A 108 19.69 6.01 0.28
N ARG A 109 18.57 5.83 0.97
CA ARG A 109 18.10 6.78 1.99
C ARG A 109 19.06 6.88 3.17
N TYR A 110 19.49 5.73 3.67
CA TYR A 110 20.44 5.64 4.76
C TYR A 110 21.73 6.41 4.43
N GLN A 111 22.28 6.20 3.23
CA GLN A 111 23.48 6.91 2.77
C GLN A 111 23.23 8.41 2.67
N HIS A 112 22.13 8.83 2.03
CA HIS A 112 21.81 10.24 1.82
C HIS A 112 21.68 11.03 3.13
N PHE A 113 21.04 10.43 4.15
CA PHE A 113 20.85 11.07 5.45
C PHE A 113 21.87 10.63 6.51
N ALA A 114 22.96 9.98 6.11
CA ALA A 114 24.01 9.49 7.01
C ALA A 114 23.47 8.69 8.22
N GLY A 115 22.42 7.89 8.01
CA GLY A 115 21.80 7.08 9.06
C GLY A 115 21.04 7.85 10.14
N ALA A 116 20.58 9.06 9.86
CA ALA A 116 19.78 9.84 10.81
C ALA A 116 18.51 9.08 11.26
N ALA A 117 18.31 8.97 12.58
CA ALA A 117 17.22 8.20 13.16
C ALA A 117 15.82 8.77 12.88
N ASP A 118 15.71 10.10 12.72
CA ASP A 118 14.46 10.79 12.36
C ASP A 118 14.10 10.64 10.88
N LYS A 119 14.98 10.01 10.08
CA LYS A 119 14.78 9.81 8.64
C LYS A 119 14.31 8.42 8.28
N GLY A 120 14.05 7.53 9.23
CA GLY A 120 13.41 6.25 8.89
C GLY A 120 11.97 6.40 8.37
N TRP A 121 11.47 5.35 7.72
CA TRP A 121 10.12 5.29 7.16
C TRP A 121 9.19 4.39 7.95
N VAL A 122 7.89 4.69 7.84
CA VAL A 122 6.81 3.76 8.16
C VAL A 122 6.44 3.02 6.88
N ILE A 123 6.65 1.72 6.87
CA ILE A 123 6.47 0.84 5.72
C ILE A 123 5.21 0.01 5.97
N ILE A 124 4.24 0.14 5.08
CA ILE A 124 2.88 -0.37 5.23
C ILE A 124 2.55 -1.26 4.01
N PRO A 125 3.00 -2.52 3.99
CA PRO A 125 2.58 -3.48 2.99
C PRO A 125 1.06 -3.71 3.08
N CYS A 126 0.41 -3.86 1.94
CA CYS A 126 -1.02 -4.13 1.79
C CYS A 126 -1.28 -5.44 1.04
N GLU A 127 -0.23 -6.24 0.81
CA GLU A 127 -0.31 -7.58 0.22
C GLU A 127 -1.09 -8.53 1.16
N LEU A 128 -1.92 -9.41 0.57
CA LEU A 128 -2.82 -10.32 1.30
C LEU A 128 -2.11 -11.57 1.81
N ILE A 129 -1.02 -11.40 2.55
CA ILE A 129 -0.30 -12.48 3.23
C ILE A 129 -0.30 -12.30 4.75
N ASP A 130 0.00 -13.37 5.47
CA ASP A 130 0.13 -13.31 6.90
C ASP A 130 1.37 -12.55 7.36
N TYR A 131 1.17 -11.74 8.40
CA TYR A 131 2.17 -10.85 8.99
C TYR A 131 3.06 -10.17 7.92
N ASN A 132 2.41 -9.52 6.93
CA ASN A 132 3.07 -8.97 5.74
C ASN A 132 4.18 -7.94 6.08
N GLY A 133 4.04 -7.19 7.18
CA GLY A 133 5.06 -6.28 7.71
C GLY A 133 6.32 -7.03 8.15
N GLU A 134 6.16 -8.02 9.03
CA GLU A 134 7.25 -8.84 9.54
C GLU A 134 7.90 -9.67 8.42
N ALA A 135 7.09 -10.23 7.50
CA ALA A 135 7.58 -10.98 6.35
C ALA A 135 8.44 -10.10 5.43
N LEU A 136 7.98 -8.88 5.11
CA LEU A 136 8.75 -7.94 4.31
C LEU A 136 10.04 -7.53 5.01
N GLN A 137 9.99 -7.21 6.31
CA GLN A 137 11.17 -6.86 7.09
C GLN A 137 12.23 -7.97 7.08
N ALA A 138 11.80 -9.23 7.25
CA ALA A 138 12.69 -10.38 7.23
C ALA A 138 13.40 -10.53 5.88
N LEU A 139 12.70 -10.34 4.76
CA LEU A 139 13.30 -10.40 3.43
C LEU A 139 14.26 -9.24 3.15
N VAL A 140 13.92 -8.02 3.60
CA VAL A 140 14.81 -6.87 3.46
C VAL A 140 16.10 -7.07 4.28
N LEU A 141 15.98 -7.57 5.52
CA LEU A 141 17.13 -7.91 6.36
C LEU A 141 17.99 -9.02 5.73
N ARG A 142 17.36 -10.03 5.13
CA ARG A 142 18.04 -11.09 4.41
C ARG A 142 18.89 -10.53 3.27
N TYR A 143 18.31 -9.70 2.38
CA TYR A 143 19.07 -9.06 1.31
C TYR A 143 20.20 -8.18 1.84
N ALA A 144 19.95 -7.41 2.91
CA ALA A 144 20.98 -6.58 3.52
C ALA A 144 22.18 -7.41 4.02
N SER A 145 21.92 -8.61 4.56
CA SER A 145 22.96 -9.53 4.99
C SER A 145 23.67 -10.21 3.82
N GLU A 146 22.93 -10.70 2.82
CA GLU A 146 23.50 -11.41 1.66
C GLU A 146 24.33 -10.49 0.76
N TRP A 147 23.96 -9.21 0.68
CA TRP A 147 24.72 -8.18 -0.04
C TRP A 147 25.81 -7.53 0.81
N GLU A 148 26.08 -8.05 2.00
CA GLU A 148 27.12 -7.57 2.93
C GLU A 148 27.03 -6.06 3.22
N LEU A 149 25.79 -5.53 3.32
CA LEU A 149 25.59 -4.12 3.64
C LEU A 149 26.10 -3.80 5.05
N PRO A 150 26.57 -2.56 5.30
CA PRO A 150 27.17 -2.19 6.58
C PRO A 150 26.28 -2.53 7.78
N GLN A 151 26.88 -3.05 8.85
CA GLN A 151 26.13 -3.36 10.09
C GLN A 151 25.37 -2.14 10.64
N ALA A 152 25.91 -0.94 10.46
CA ALA A 152 25.24 0.31 10.83
C ALA A 152 23.94 0.55 10.05
N PHE A 153 23.87 0.14 8.78
CA PHE A 153 22.63 0.16 8.00
C PHE A 153 21.60 -0.83 8.57
N ILE A 154 22.01 -2.05 8.90
CA ILE A 154 21.11 -3.06 9.50
C ILE A 154 20.55 -2.55 10.84
N THR A 155 21.39 -1.93 11.68
CA THR A 155 20.94 -1.30 12.93
C THR A 155 19.97 -0.15 12.68
N TRP A 156 20.25 0.72 11.71
CA TRP A 156 19.34 1.80 11.34
C TRP A 156 18.01 1.27 10.79
N LEU A 157 18.06 0.20 9.99
CA LEU A 157 16.88 -0.44 9.42
C LEU A 157 15.91 -0.89 10.51
N THR A 158 16.42 -1.53 11.56
CA THR A 158 15.57 -2.07 12.64
C THR A 158 15.19 -1.05 13.71
N SER A 159 15.96 0.03 13.88
CA SER A 159 15.73 1.03 14.94
C SER A 159 15.02 2.30 14.47
N ALA A 160 15.21 2.72 13.22
CA ALA A 160 14.64 3.96 12.69
C ALA A 160 13.38 3.73 11.84
N ASN A 161 13.19 2.52 11.31
CA ASN A 161 12.07 2.21 10.42
C ASN A 161 11.04 1.34 11.15
N THR A 162 9.79 1.43 10.70
CA THR A 162 8.67 0.65 11.25
C THR A 162 8.02 -0.12 10.13
N PHE A 163 7.99 -1.45 10.23
CA PHE A 163 7.26 -2.31 9.31
C PHE A 163 5.93 -2.69 9.95
N CYS A 164 4.83 -2.22 9.36
CA CYS A 164 3.50 -2.40 9.90
C CYS A 164 2.78 -3.53 9.18
N SER A 165 2.41 -4.57 9.92
CA SER A 165 1.53 -5.59 9.37
C SER A 165 0.12 -5.05 9.17
N THR A 166 -0.55 -5.48 8.10
CA THR A 166 -1.88 -4.97 7.77
C THR A 166 -2.90 -6.03 7.43
N LEU A 167 -4.17 -5.61 7.53
CA LEU A 167 -5.34 -6.33 7.08
C LEU A 167 -6.16 -5.32 6.29
N VAL A 168 -6.21 -5.52 4.98
CA VAL A 168 -7.03 -4.74 4.06
C VAL A 168 -8.26 -5.56 3.68
N ASP A 169 -9.39 -4.87 3.55
CA ASP A 169 -10.63 -5.46 3.07
C ASP A 169 -11.42 -4.43 2.29
N ARG A 170 -11.54 -4.63 0.98
CA ARG A 170 -12.43 -3.92 0.07
C ARG A 170 -12.46 -4.73 -1.22
N ILE A 171 -13.64 -5.13 -1.66
CA ILE A 171 -13.81 -5.73 -2.98
C ILE A 171 -13.66 -4.62 -4.03
N VAL A 172 -12.74 -4.87 -4.96
CA VAL A 172 -12.43 -4.01 -6.10
C VAL A 172 -12.54 -4.87 -7.35
N THR A 173 -13.43 -4.50 -8.27
CA THR A 173 -13.72 -5.25 -9.50
C THR A 173 -12.84 -4.83 -10.67
N GLY A 174 -12.08 -3.74 -10.52
CA GLY A 174 -11.18 -3.25 -11.56
C GLY A 174 -11.91 -2.41 -12.60
N TYR A 175 -11.24 -2.22 -13.74
CA TYR A 175 -11.76 -1.41 -14.85
C TYR A 175 -13.04 -2.02 -15.43
N PRO A 176 -14.20 -1.33 -15.35
CA PRO A 176 -15.50 -1.91 -15.70
C PRO A 176 -15.74 -1.84 -17.22
N ARG A 177 -15.11 -2.74 -17.97
CA ARG A 177 -15.12 -2.74 -19.45
C ARG A 177 -16.52 -2.68 -20.05
N ASP A 178 -17.49 -3.34 -19.42
CA ASP A 178 -18.86 -3.43 -19.93
C ASP A 178 -19.73 -2.21 -19.56
N GLU A 179 -19.31 -1.41 -18.58
CA GLU A 179 -20.09 -0.28 -18.06
C GLU A 179 -19.43 1.08 -18.35
N VAL A 180 -18.18 1.09 -18.80
CA VAL A 180 -17.38 2.32 -18.93
C VAL A 180 -18.05 3.39 -19.79
N ALA A 181 -18.67 3.02 -20.90
CA ALA A 181 -19.35 3.99 -21.78
C ALA A 181 -20.50 4.71 -21.07
N ALA A 182 -21.22 4.02 -20.18
CA ALA A 182 -22.30 4.62 -19.39
C ALA A 182 -21.73 5.52 -18.28
N LEU A 183 -20.67 5.07 -17.60
CA LEU A 183 -20.01 5.83 -16.53
C LEU A 183 -19.34 7.12 -17.06
N GLU A 184 -18.66 7.04 -18.21
CA GLU A 184 -18.08 8.21 -18.89
C GLU A 184 -19.17 9.19 -19.35
N ALA A 185 -20.32 8.70 -19.81
CA ALA A 185 -21.46 9.56 -20.17
C ALA A 185 -22.07 10.27 -18.95
N GLN A 186 -22.11 9.61 -17.79
CA GLN A 186 -22.62 10.20 -16.54
C GLN A 186 -21.67 11.25 -15.97
N THR A 187 -20.36 11.02 -16.01
CA THR A 187 -19.37 11.96 -15.45
C THR A 187 -18.88 13.01 -16.42
N GLY A 188 -19.03 12.78 -17.72
CA GLY A 188 -18.56 13.69 -18.76
C GLY A 188 -17.05 13.63 -19.01
N TYR A 189 -16.35 12.62 -18.48
CA TYR A 189 -14.92 12.42 -18.65
C TYR A 189 -14.63 11.05 -19.23
N LYS A 190 -13.60 10.97 -20.07
CA LYS A 190 -12.97 9.69 -20.41
C LYS A 190 -11.91 9.37 -19.38
N ASP A 191 -11.92 8.14 -18.87
CA ASP A 191 -11.04 7.75 -17.77
C ASP A 191 -10.52 6.33 -17.98
N ALA A 192 -9.25 6.20 -18.37
CA ALA A 192 -8.58 4.92 -18.57
C ALA A 192 -8.15 4.23 -17.25
N PHE A 193 -8.27 4.91 -16.11
CA PHE A 193 -7.95 4.42 -14.76
C PHE A 193 -9.19 4.25 -13.89
N LEU A 194 -10.38 4.29 -14.48
CA LEU A 194 -11.63 4.11 -13.76
C LEU A 194 -11.63 2.75 -13.06
N ASP A 195 -11.95 2.76 -11.77
CA ASP A 195 -12.10 1.56 -10.97
C ASP A 195 -13.48 1.50 -10.32
N THR A 196 -13.94 0.28 -10.07
CA THR A 196 -15.21 0.01 -9.40
C THR A 196 -14.97 -0.81 -8.14
N ALA A 197 -15.62 -0.42 -7.05
CA ALA A 197 -15.44 -1.07 -5.77
C ALA A 197 -16.74 -1.09 -4.97
N GLU A 198 -16.80 -1.93 -3.94
CA GLU A 198 -17.87 -1.84 -2.96
C GLU A 198 -17.67 -0.61 -2.04
N HIS A 199 -18.75 -0.20 -1.37
CA HIS A 199 -18.70 0.87 -0.38
C HIS A 199 -17.99 0.48 0.92
N PHE A 200 -18.10 -0.77 1.34
CA PHE A 200 -17.45 -1.24 2.56
C PHE A 200 -15.93 -1.26 2.36
N TYR A 201 -15.20 -0.74 3.34
CA TYR A 201 -13.77 -0.95 3.42
C TYR A 201 -13.33 -1.06 4.88
N LEU A 202 -12.28 -1.83 5.14
CA LEU A 202 -11.61 -1.94 6.43
C LEU A 202 -10.10 -1.90 6.20
N PHE A 203 -9.40 -1.12 7.02
CA PHE A 203 -7.95 -1.11 7.03
C PHE A 203 -7.44 -1.19 8.48
N VAL A 204 -6.84 -2.31 8.85
CA VAL A 204 -6.20 -2.46 10.17
C VAL A 204 -4.69 -2.45 9.98
N ILE A 205 -4.00 -1.68 10.80
CA ILE A 205 -2.55 -1.50 10.78
C ILE A 205 -2.01 -1.86 12.17
N GLN A 206 -1.18 -2.89 12.24
CA GLN A 206 -0.41 -3.23 13.43
C GLN A 206 0.81 -2.32 13.51
N GLY A 207 0.88 -1.49 14.55
CA GLY A 207 1.95 -0.51 14.69
C GLY A 207 1.76 0.43 15.87
N PRO A 208 2.71 1.35 16.11
CA PRO A 208 2.66 2.23 17.26
C PRO A 208 1.46 3.18 17.19
N ALA A 209 0.84 3.44 18.34
CA ALA A 209 -0.33 4.33 18.46
C ALA A 209 -0.09 5.74 17.90
N SER A 210 1.18 6.21 17.83
CA SER A 210 1.55 7.49 17.22
C SER A 210 1.10 7.61 15.75
N LEU A 211 0.93 6.48 15.04
CA LEU A 211 0.45 6.45 13.66
C LEU A 211 -0.96 7.04 13.52
N GLU A 212 -1.79 6.98 14.55
CA GLU A 212 -3.14 7.54 14.51
C GLU A 212 -3.11 9.05 14.25
N ALA A 213 -2.24 9.76 14.97
CA ALA A 213 -2.03 11.20 14.82
C ALA A 213 -1.24 11.54 13.53
N GLU A 214 -0.24 10.74 13.14
CA GLU A 214 0.52 10.97 11.91
C GLU A 214 -0.35 10.79 10.65
N LEU A 215 -1.29 9.83 10.66
CA LEU A 215 -2.24 9.57 9.58
C LEU A 215 -3.51 10.44 9.67
N ARG A 216 -3.65 11.26 10.71
CA ARG A 216 -4.80 12.16 10.96
C ARG A 216 -6.13 11.43 11.12
N LEU A 217 -6.10 10.23 11.69
CA LEU A 217 -7.31 9.39 11.89
C LEU A 217 -8.22 9.92 13.01
N ASP A 218 -7.69 10.82 13.85
CA ASP A 218 -8.42 11.62 14.84
C ASP A 218 -9.31 12.69 14.19
N LYS A 219 -8.97 13.12 12.97
CA LYS A 219 -9.64 14.22 12.25
C LYS A 219 -10.48 13.75 11.07
N LEU A 220 -10.34 12.49 10.67
CA LEU A 220 -10.98 11.95 9.48
C LEU A 220 -11.80 10.71 9.88
N PRO A 221 -13.09 10.63 9.51
CA PRO A 221 -13.96 9.50 9.84
C PRO A 221 -13.68 8.29 8.93
N LEU A 222 -12.44 7.80 8.94
CA LEU A 222 -12.01 6.67 8.13
C LEU A 222 -12.15 5.36 8.91
N ASN A 223 -12.52 4.27 8.24
CA ASN A 223 -12.54 2.93 8.84
C ASN A 223 -11.13 2.31 8.87
N VAL A 224 -10.19 3.07 9.44
CA VAL A 224 -8.79 2.68 9.66
C VAL A 224 -8.56 2.50 11.15
N ARG A 225 -7.89 1.43 11.55
CA ARG A 225 -7.59 1.13 12.95
C ARG A 225 -6.11 0.84 13.16
N ILE A 226 -5.50 1.53 14.11
CA ILE A 226 -4.15 1.22 14.61
C ILE A 226 -4.32 0.30 15.81
N VAL A 227 -3.61 -0.83 15.82
CA VAL A 227 -3.74 -1.87 16.84
C VAL A 227 -2.38 -2.43 17.23
N ASP A 228 -2.29 -3.00 18.44
CA ASP A 228 -1.07 -3.67 18.90
C ASP A 228 -0.94 -5.09 18.32
N ASP A 229 -2.07 -5.78 18.09
CA ASP A 229 -2.13 -7.14 17.53
C ASP A 229 -3.24 -7.24 16.46
N ILE A 230 -2.85 -7.66 15.26
CA ILE A 230 -3.76 -7.81 14.12
C ILE A 230 -4.49 -9.16 14.10
N LYS A 231 -4.00 -10.16 14.82
CA LYS A 231 -4.50 -11.54 14.79
C LYS A 231 -6.02 -11.64 15.03
N PRO A 232 -6.63 -10.95 16.02
CA PRO A 232 -8.07 -11.06 16.27
C PRO A 232 -8.92 -10.54 15.11
N TYR A 233 -8.41 -9.59 14.34
CA TYR A 233 -9.11 -9.02 13.19
C TYR A 233 -9.06 -9.96 11.98
N LYS A 234 -7.93 -10.62 11.78
CA LYS A 234 -7.78 -11.65 10.74
C LYS A 234 -8.68 -12.84 11.00
N GLU A 235 -8.65 -13.39 12.21
CA GLU A 235 -9.49 -14.52 12.60
C GLU A 235 -10.98 -14.20 12.43
N ARG A 236 -11.39 -12.97 12.75
CA ARG A 236 -12.76 -12.50 12.54
C ARG A 236 -13.15 -12.44 11.07
N LYS A 237 -12.28 -11.88 10.21
CA LYS A 237 -12.52 -11.80 8.75
C LYS A 237 -12.71 -13.21 8.17
N VAL A 238 -11.80 -14.13 8.50
CA VAL A 238 -11.85 -15.52 8.04
C VAL A 238 -13.10 -16.23 8.55
N ALA A 239 -13.47 -16.04 9.83
CA ALA A 239 -14.68 -16.64 10.40
C ALA A 239 -15.95 -16.14 9.69
N ILE A 240 -16.10 -14.82 9.49
CA ILE A 240 -17.27 -14.23 8.82
C ILE A 240 -17.39 -14.71 7.37
N LEU A 241 -16.29 -14.70 6.61
CA LEU A 241 -16.29 -15.14 5.21
C LEU A 241 -16.58 -16.65 5.07
N ASN A 242 -16.14 -17.45 6.04
CA ASN A 242 -16.39 -18.89 6.05
C ASN A 242 -17.74 -19.27 6.72
N GLY A 243 -18.61 -18.31 7.03
CA GLY A 243 -19.94 -18.56 7.62
C GLY A 243 -19.94 -18.95 9.11
N GLY A 244 -18.81 -18.79 9.80
CA GLY A 244 -18.67 -19.02 11.23
C GLY A 244 -19.02 -17.78 12.08
N ALA A 245 -19.58 -18.00 13.27
CA ALA A 245 -19.79 -16.93 14.23
C ALA A 245 -18.44 -16.52 14.88
N PRO A 246 -18.01 -15.25 14.79
CA PRO A 246 -16.78 -14.81 15.46
C PRO A 246 -16.94 -14.88 16.99
N PRO A 247 -15.86 -15.15 17.76
CA PRO A 247 -15.89 -15.19 19.22
C PRO A 247 -16.49 -13.91 19.83
N ARG A 248 -17.13 -13.98 21.02
CA ARG A 248 -17.80 -12.83 21.65
C ARG A 248 -16.91 -11.60 21.88
N TRP A 249 -15.61 -11.81 22.10
CA TRP A 249 -14.57 -10.78 22.25
C TRP A 249 -14.18 -10.12 20.92
N CYS A 250 -14.63 -10.69 19.80
CA CYS A 250 -14.46 -10.21 18.44
C CYS A 250 -15.68 -9.43 17.91
N ARG A 251 -16.46 -8.77 18.78
CA ARG A 251 -17.44 -7.77 18.32
C ARG A 251 -16.71 -6.47 18.04
N TRP A 252 -17.11 -5.74 16.98
CA TRP A 252 -16.62 -4.36 16.82
C TRP A 252 -17.11 -3.55 18.01
N PRO A 253 -16.23 -2.93 18.83
CA PRO A 253 -16.67 -1.83 19.64
C PRO A 253 -17.15 -0.76 18.66
N SER A 254 -18.40 -0.34 18.77
CA SER A 254 -18.81 0.96 18.27
C SER A 254 -17.84 1.97 18.87
N ARG A 255 -17.24 2.85 18.05
CA ARG A 255 -16.57 4.02 18.61
C ARG A 255 -17.64 4.75 19.46
N PRO A 256 -17.38 5.05 20.73
CA PRO A 256 -18.25 5.97 21.44
C PRO A 256 -18.23 7.31 20.71
N ASP A 257 -19.41 7.93 20.58
CA ASP A 257 -19.60 9.27 20.02
C ASP A 257 -18.75 10.33 20.74
#